data_AF-A0A327SLL9-F1
#
_entry.id   AF-A0A327SLL9-F1
#
_cell.length_a   1.000
_cell.length_b   1.000
_cell.length_c   1.000
_cell.angle_alpha   90.00
_cell.angle_beta   90.00
_cell.angle_gamma   90.00
#
_symmetry.space_group_name_H-M   'P 1'
#
loop_
_entity.id
_entity.type
_entity.pdbx_description
1 polymer ?
#
loop_
_entity_poly.entity_id
_entity_poly.type
_entity_poly.pdbx_seq_one_letter_code
_entity_poly.pdbx_strand_id
1 'polypeptide(L)'
;MAASEQIADLYRSLSAFLPALEAQNPWGDDKSGKKFSEGEKGYLKFSHDTMKTFKSLPDSIKGIADGLKQMAGNYRDADESVVSDLGGIESTVQMPGSPSVPSSPVHVPMTPQITPRGRH
;
A
#
# COMPACT_ATOMS: atom_id res chain seq x y z
N MET A 1 15.59 3.63 11.89
CA MET A 1 14.52 2.94 12.64
C MET A 1 13.40 2.63 11.68
N ALA A 2 13.01 1.36 11.56
CA ALA A 2 11.89 0.98 10.71
C ALA A 2 10.58 1.44 11.37
N ALA A 3 9.57 1.83 10.58
CA ALA A 3 8.27 2.25 11.11
C ALA A 3 7.60 1.16 11.96
N SER A 4 7.83 -0.12 11.65
CA SER A 4 7.33 -1.26 12.42
C SER A 4 7.92 -1.33 13.84
N GLU A 5 9.19 -1.00 14.02
CA GLU A 5 9.85 -0.97 15.33
C GLU A 5 9.26 0.13 16.21
N GLN A 6 9.03 1.32 15.63
CA GLN A 6 8.41 2.44 16.34
C GLN A 6 6.99 2.10 16.80
N ILE A 7 6.20 1.40 15.96
CA ILE A 7 4.85 0.95 16.31
C ILE A 7 4.90 -0.11 17.42
N ALA A 8 5.85 -1.04 17.36
CA ALA A 8 6.03 -2.08 18.38
C ALA A 8 6.44 -1.49 19.73
N ASP A 9 7.32 -0.49 19.75
CA ASP A 9 7.75 0.22 20.95
C ASP A 9 6.62 1.06 21.55
N LEU A 10 5.84 1.74 20.70
CA LEU A 10 4.63 2.45 21.12
C LEU A 10 3.63 1.47 21.76
N TYR A 11 3.35 0.34 21.12
CA TYR A 11 2.48 -0.70 21.69
C TYR A 11 2.99 -1.19 23.04
N ARG A 12 4.29 -1.49 23.17
CA ARG A 12 4.89 -1.91 24.44
C ARG A 12 4.69 -0.87 25.54
N SER A 13 5.03 0.38 25.27
CA SER A 13 4.89 1.46 26.26
C SER A 13 3.44 1.65 26.71
N LEU A 14 2.48 1.69 25.77
CA LEU A 14 1.07 1.81 26.08
C LEU A 14 0.54 0.59 26.84
N SER A 15 0.95 -0.62 26.45
CA SER A 15 0.54 -1.87 27.11
C SER A 15 1.03 -2.00 28.55
N ALA A 16 2.17 -1.38 28.87
CA ALA A 16 2.69 -1.32 30.23
C ALA A 16 1.99 -0.25 31.07
N PHE A 17 1.59 0.87 30.45
CA PHE A 17 1.02 2.01 31.15
C PHE A 17 -0.48 1.86 31.44
N LEU A 18 -1.27 1.41 30.47
CA LEU A 18 -2.74 1.39 30.57
C LEU A 18 -3.26 0.57 31.76
N PRO A 19 -2.78 -0.65 32.06
CA PRO A 19 -3.31 -1.44 33.19
C PRO A 19 -3.20 -0.72 34.54
N ALA A 20 -2.13 0.05 34.75
CA ALA A 20 -1.93 0.81 35.97
C ALA A 20 -2.95 1.96 36.10
N LEU A 21 -3.35 2.56 34.97
CA LEU A 21 -4.35 3.63 34.93
C LEU A 21 -5.77 3.08 35.10
N GLU A 22 -6.06 1.92 34.51
CA GLU A 22 -7.34 1.21 34.64
C GLU A 22 -7.57 0.75 36.09
N ALA A 23 -6.51 0.25 36.76
CA ALA A 23 -6.57 -0.18 38.15
C ALA A 23 -6.88 0.95 39.16
N GLN A 24 -6.64 2.21 38.80
CA GLN A 24 -6.98 3.36 39.65
C GLN A 24 -8.48 3.67 39.67
N ASN A 25 -9.25 3.04 38.77
CA ASN A 25 -10.69 3.22 38.61
C ASN A 25 -11.12 4.69 38.74
N PRO A 26 -10.58 5.60 37.89
CA PRO A 26 -10.66 7.05 38.09
C PRO A 26 -12.09 7.60 38.07
N TRP A 27 -13.05 6.82 37.56
CA TRP A 27 -14.46 7.18 37.46
C TRP A 27 -15.34 6.49 38.50
N GLY A 28 -14.76 5.63 39.33
CA GLY A 28 -15.45 4.90 40.39
C GLY A 28 -16.31 3.72 39.93
N ASP A 29 -16.74 2.92 40.90
CA ASP A 29 -17.55 1.71 40.71
C ASP A 29 -19.06 1.94 40.75
N ASP A 30 -19.49 3.20 40.83
CA ASP A 30 -20.91 3.53 40.79
C ASP A 30 -21.50 3.26 39.39
N LYS A 31 -22.84 3.28 39.28
CA LYS A 31 -23.51 2.98 38.00
C LYS A 31 -23.03 3.88 36.86
N SER A 32 -22.66 5.12 37.16
CA SER A 32 -22.20 6.11 36.18
C SER A 32 -20.77 5.82 35.74
N GLY A 33 -19.86 5.59 36.70
CA GLY A 33 -18.47 5.23 36.47
C GLY A 33 -18.33 3.93 35.71
N LYS A 34 -19.09 2.89 36.07
CA LYS A 34 -19.15 1.65 35.30
C LYS A 34 -19.67 1.85 33.89
N LYS A 35 -20.72 2.66 33.69
CA LYS A 35 -21.24 2.95 32.35
C LYS A 35 -20.23 3.73 31.50
N PHE A 36 -19.43 4.61 32.11
CA PHE A 36 -18.39 5.37 31.43
C PHE A 36 -17.13 4.51 31.14
N SER A 37 -16.84 3.53 31.98
CA SER A 37 -15.68 2.65 31.85
C SER A 37 -15.94 1.46 30.93
N GLU A 38 -16.95 0.66 31.25
CA GLU A 38 -17.24 -0.65 30.65
C GLU A 38 -18.42 -0.63 29.67
N GLY A 39 -19.14 0.50 29.58
CA GLY A 39 -20.27 0.62 28.67
C GLY A 39 -19.92 0.38 27.21
N GLU A 40 -20.92 0.27 26.34
CA GLU A 40 -20.72 0.03 24.90
C GLU A 40 -19.83 1.11 24.23
N LYS A 41 -19.84 2.33 24.76
CA LYS A 41 -18.96 3.45 24.38
C LYS A 41 -17.95 3.80 25.47
N GLY A 42 -17.69 2.88 26.39
CA GLY A 42 -16.81 3.08 27.52
C GLY A 42 -15.35 3.15 27.11
N TYR A 43 -14.55 3.91 27.87
CA TYR A 43 -13.15 4.15 27.50
C TYR A 43 -12.30 2.87 27.57
N LEU A 44 -12.63 1.91 28.45
CA LEU A 44 -11.89 0.64 28.55
C LEU A 44 -12.06 -0.19 27.27
N LYS A 45 -13.29 -0.29 26.77
CA LYS A 45 -13.55 -1.00 25.52
C LYS A 45 -12.76 -0.37 24.38
N PHE A 46 -12.81 0.96 24.28
CA PHE A 46 -12.07 1.69 23.26
C PHE A 46 -10.55 1.53 23.39
N SER A 47 -9.99 1.58 24.60
CA SER A 47 -8.56 1.38 24.84
C SER A 47 -8.13 -0.03 24.42
N HIS A 48 -8.87 -1.06 24.83
CA HIS A 48 -8.55 -2.45 24.47
C HIS A 48 -8.66 -2.72 22.97
N ASP A 49 -9.71 -2.22 22.30
CA ASP A 49 -9.89 -2.38 20.85
C ASP A 49 -8.77 -1.69 20.07
N THR A 50 -8.37 -0.49 20.51
CA THR A 50 -7.25 0.26 19.93
C THR A 50 -5.95 -0.51 20.13
N MET A 51 -5.68 -1.02 21.33
CA MET A 51 -4.47 -1.80 21.64
C MET A 51 -4.40 -3.09 20.82
N LYS A 52 -5.53 -3.76 20.60
CA LYS A 52 -5.60 -4.95 19.76
C LYS A 52 -5.20 -4.64 18.31
N THR A 53 -5.66 -3.50 17.79
CA THR A 53 -5.30 -3.02 16.45
C THR A 53 -3.82 -2.67 16.33
N PHE A 54 -3.27 -1.95 17.32
CA PHE A 54 -1.84 -1.64 17.36
C PHE A 54 -0.96 -2.88 17.44
N LYS A 55 -1.41 -3.94 18.11
CA LYS A 55 -0.70 -5.23 18.17
C LYS A 55 -0.57 -5.89 16.79
N SER A 56 -1.61 -5.83 15.96
CA SER A 56 -1.63 -6.52 14.65
C SER A 56 -1.05 -5.67 13.51
N LEU A 57 -0.87 -4.37 13.72
CA LEU A 57 -0.41 -3.43 12.69
C LEU A 57 1.02 -3.75 12.19
N PRO A 58 2.03 -4.04 13.04
CA PRO A 58 3.36 -4.42 12.57
C PRO A 58 3.36 -5.65 11.66
N ASP A 59 2.59 -6.68 12.02
CA ASP A 59 2.48 -7.91 11.23
C ASP A 59 1.84 -7.65 9.86
N SER A 60 0.84 -6.77 9.82
CA SER A 60 0.19 -6.36 8.58
C SER A 60 1.16 -5.61 7.65
N ILE A 61 1.96 -4.69 8.21
CA ILE A 61 3.00 -3.96 7.48
C ILE A 61 4.08 -4.92 6.96
N LYS A 62 4.50 -5.88 7.79
CA LYS A 62 5.45 -6.93 7.40
C LYS A 62 4.91 -7.77 6.24
N GLY A 63 3.64 -8.17 6.29
CA GLY A 63 2.99 -8.92 5.21
C GLY A 63 3.00 -8.17 3.88
N ILE A 64 2.73 -6.86 3.89
CA ILE A 64 2.81 -6.01 2.70
C ILE A 64 4.25 -5.95 2.15
N ALA A 65 5.24 -5.76 3.03
CA ALA A 65 6.64 -5.71 2.64
C ALA A 65 7.12 -7.04 2.04
N ASP A 66 6.73 -8.16 2.64
CA ASP A 66 7.07 -9.50 2.15
C ASP A 66 6.41 -9.78 0.78
N GLY A 67 5.15 -9.37 0.59
CA GLY A 67 4.46 -9.45 -0.70
C GLY A 67 5.13 -8.62 -1.80
N LEU A 68 5.51 -7.38 -1.50
CA LEU A 68 6.27 -6.52 -2.42
C LEU A 68 7.63 -7.13 -2.78
N LYS A 69 8.33 -7.72 -1.81
CA LYS A 69 9.61 -8.40 -2.03
C LYS A 69 9.44 -9.63 -2.92
N GLN A 70 8.37 -10.41 -2.72
CA GLN A 70 8.07 -11.56 -3.56
C GLN A 70 7.74 -11.14 -4.99
N MET A 71 6.95 -10.08 -5.19
CA MET A 71 6.70 -9.53 -6.54
C MET A 71 8.00 -9.10 -7.21
N ALA A 72 8.88 -8.38 -6.50
CA ALA A 72 10.18 -7.98 -7.05
C ALA A 72 11.09 -9.17 -7.37
N GLY A 73 11.02 -10.27 -6.61
CA GLY A 73 11.69 -11.53 -6.91
C GLY A 73 11.16 -12.14 -8.20
N ASN A 74 9.85 -12.33 -8.31
CA ASN A 74 9.20 -12.90 -9.49
C ASN A 74 9.51 -12.10 -10.77
N TYR A 75 9.59 -10.76 -10.69
CA TYR A 75 10.00 -9.94 -11.84
C TYR A 75 11.46 -10.17 -12.24
N ARG A 76 12.39 -10.30 -11.29
CA ARG A 76 13.79 -10.63 -11.59
C ARG A 76 13.93 -12.01 -12.21
N ASP A 77 13.25 -13.00 -11.65
CA ASP A 77 13.29 -14.38 -12.14
C ASP A 77 12.69 -14.47 -13.55
N ALA A 78 11.61 -13.73 -13.82
CA ALA A 78 11.03 -13.62 -15.15
C ALA A 78 11.99 -12.94 -16.14
N ASP A 79 12.68 -11.88 -15.73
CA ASP A 79 13.67 -11.19 -16.58
C ASP A 79 14.87 -12.10 -16.89
N GLU A 80 15.37 -12.85 -15.90
CA GLU A 80 16.45 -13.82 -16.07
C GLU A 80 16.05 -15.02 -16.95
N SER A 81 14.79 -15.48 -16.84
CA SER A 81 14.22 -16.51 -17.72
C SER A 81 14.13 -16.01 -19.16
N VAL A 82 13.70 -14.77 -19.39
CA VAL A 82 13.60 -14.20 -20.75
C VAL A 82 14.98 -14.00 -21.36
N VAL A 83 15.96 -13.53 -20.58
CA VAL A 83 17.36 -13.39 -21.04
C VAL A 83 17.96 -14.76 -21.38
N SER A 84 17.66 -15.80 -20.60
CA SER A 84 18.10 -17.17 -20.87
C SER A 84 17.46 -17.76 -22.12
N ASP A 85 16.15 -17.53 -22.34
CA ASP A 85 15.46 -17.93 -23.56
C ASP A 85 15.99 -17.17 -24.80
N LEU A 86 16.32 -15.88 -24.65
CA LEU A 86 16.89 -15.09 -25.74
C LEU A 86 18.34 -15.47 -26.06
N GLY A 87 19.12 -15.89 -25.06
CA GLY A 87 20.50 -16.39 -25.21
C GLY A 87 20.60 -17.76 -25.90
N GLY A 88 19.49 -18.50 -25.97
CA GLY A 88 19.38 -19.76 -26.71
C GLY A 88 18.91 -19.62 -28.17
N ILE A 89 18.50 -18.42 -28.59
CA ILE A 89 18.17 -18.14 -29.99
C ILE A 89 19.47 -17.76 -30.70
N GLU A 90 20.15 -18.78 -31.25
CA GLU A 90 21.18 -18.53 -32.25
C GLU A 90 20.62 -17.62 -33.34
N SER A 91 21.35 -16.53 -33.56
CA SER A 91 21.09 -15.45 -34.48
C SER A 91 20.86 -15.95 -35.92
N THR A 92 19.65 -16.42 -36.22
CA THR A 92 19.23 -16.84 -37.57
C THR A 92 18.08 -16.00 -38.12
N VAL A 93 17.67 -14.95 -37.41
CA VAL A 93 16.70 -13.99 -37.95
C VAL A 93 17.44 -13.07 -38.91
N GLN A 94 17.40 -13.42 -40.20
CA GLN A 94 17.70 -12.51 -41.30
C GLN A 94 16.77 -11.30 -41.14
N MET A 95 17.34 -10.16 -40.75
CA MET A 95 16.58 -8.92 -40.60
C MET A 95 15.83 -8.64 -41.92
N PRO A 96 14.51 -8.44 -41.89
CA PRO A 96 13.79 -8.00 -43.08
C PRO A 96 14.39 -6.67 -43.52
N GLY A 97 14.74 -6.58 -44.81
CA GLY A 97 15.35 -5.39 -45.40
C GLY A 97 14.53 -4.13 -45.06
N SER A 98 15.23 -3.04 -44.78
CA SER A 98 14.63 -1.78 -44.37
C SER A 98 13.52 -1.35 -45.34
N PRO A 99 12.32 -0.98 -44.84
CA PRO A 99 11.27 -0.48 -45.70
C PRO A 99 11.71 0.84 -46.35
N SER A 100 11.66 0.90 -47.68
CA SER A 100 11.93 2.13 -48.43
C SER A 100 10.81 3.14 -48.20
N VAL A 101 11.17 4.35 -47.77
CA VAL A 101 10.25 5.49 -47.69
C VAL A 101 9.96 6.05 -49.09
N PRO A 102 8.69 6.21 -49.50
CA PRO A 102 8.37 6.95 -50.71
C PRO A 102 8.65 8.44 -50.51
N SER A 103 9.38 9.03 -51.45
CA SER A 103 10.03 10.34 -51.35
C SER A 103 9.12 11.55 -51.62
N SER A 104 7.84 11.51 -51.23
CA SER A 104 6.90 12.58 -51.55
C SER A 104 6.07 13.01 -50.34
N PRO A 105 6.06 14.31 -49.97
CA PRO A 105 5.34 14.79 -48.81
C PRO A 105 3.83 14.70 -49.04
N VAL A 106 3.14 13.99 -48.15
CA VAL A 106 1.66 13.93 -48.11
C VAL A 106 1.16 15.26 -47.56
N HIS A 107 0.49 16.05 -48.42
CA HIS A 107 -0.14 17.29 -48.02
C HIS A 107 -1.43 16.98 -47.22
N VAL A 108 -1.45 17.27 -45.92
CA VAL A 108 -2.65 17.14 -45.09
C VAL A 108 -3.38 18.48 -45.10
N PRO A 109 -4.60 18.60 -45.66
CA PRO A 109 -5.38 19.82 -45.55
C PRO A 109 -5.89 19.95 -44.11
N MET A 110 -5.30 20.89 -43.36
CA MET A 110 -5.67 21.22 -41.99
C MET A 110 -6.82 22.23 -42.04
N THR A 111 -8.06 21.77 -41.92
CA THR A 111 -9.23 22.64 -41.76
C THR A 111 -9.56 22.79 -40.26
N PRO A 112 -9.39 23.99 -39.66
CA PRO A 112 -9.83 24.23 -38.30
C PRO A 112 -11.35 24.47 -38.27
N GLN A 113 -12.14 23.52 -37.77
CA GLN A 113 -13.52 23.80 -37.38
C GLN A 113 -13.52 24.50 -36.01
N ILE A 114 -13.58 25.83 -36.06
CA ILE A 114 -13.97 26.67 -34.94
C ILE A 114 -15.50 26.56 -34.83
N THR A 115 -16.01 26.00 -33.73
CA THR A 115 -17.43 26.17 -33.37
C THR A 115 -17.51 26.84 -32.00
N PRO A 116 -17.95 28.11 -31.93
CA PRO A 116 -18.07 28.83 -30.67
C PRO A 116 -19.46 28.64 -30.02
N ARG A 117 -19.43 28.49 -28.68
CA ARG A 117 -20.37 29.01 -27.66
C ARG A 117 -21.90 28.76 -27.80
N GLY A 118 -22.45 28.11 -26.77
CA GLY A 118 -23.22 28.82 -25.73
C GLY A 118 -24.71 28.51 -25.53
N ARG A 119 -25.03 28.15 -24.27
CA ARG A 119 -26.11 28.72 -23.41
C ARG A 119 -27.58 28.44 -23.78
N HIS A 120 -28.31 27.65 -22.98
CA HIS A 120 -29.16 28.10 -21.85
C HIS A 120 -29.81 26.91 -21.14
#